data_AF-A0AAX4EVI0-F1
#
_entry.id   AF-A0AAX4EVI0-F1
#
_cell.length_a   1.000
_cell.length_b   1.000
_cell.length_c   1.000
_cell.angle_alpha   90.00
_cell.angle_beta   90.00
_cell.angle_gamma   90.00
#
_symmetry.space_group_name_H-M   'P 1'
#
loop_
_entity.id
_entity.type
_entity.pdbx_description
1 polymer ?
#
loop_
_entity_poly.entity_id
_entity_poly.type
_entity_poly.pdbx_seq_one_letter_code
_entity_poly.pdbx_strand_id
1 'polypeptide(L)' 'MGVTTILTEGDIAALLNELDGCETEGADWVSDNGELTLAGDWLTQSGLLGQSLIIEVLPGRITIRAEVGNMLA' A
#
# COMPACT_ATOMS: atom_id res chain seq x y z
N MET A 1 29.56 -22.93 5.19
CA MET A 1 30.45 -21.77 4.97
C MET A 1 29.56 -20.60 4.61
N GLY A 2 29.24 -19.72 5.57
CA GLY A 2 28.51 -18.47 5.27
C GLY A 2 29.52 -17.43 4.81
N VAL A 3 29.22 -16.71 3.73
CA VAL A 3 29.99 -15.52 3.34
C VAL A 3 29.44 -14.35 4.12
N THR A 4 30.26 -13.76 4.98
CA THR A 4 29.95 -12.47 5.62
C THR A 4 30.55 -11.38 4.73
N THR A 5 29.71 -10.66 4.00
CA THR A 5 30.14 -9.48 3.25
C THR A 5 30.23 -8.31 4.22
N ILE A 6 31.41 -7.70 4.35
CA ILE A 6 31.58 -6.46 5.10
C ILE A 6 31.32 -5.30 4.13
N LEU A 7 30.22 -4.59 4.37
CA LEU A 7 29.85 -3.40 3.60
C LEU A 7 30.55 -2.18 4.19
N THR A 8 31.06 -1.30 3.33
CA THR A 8 31.57 0.01 3.73
C THR A 8 30.43 1.00 3.91
N GLU A 9 30.68 2.12 4.59
CA GLU A 9 29.69 3.21 4.72
C GLU A 9 29.25 3.75 3.36
N GLY A 10 30.14 3.73 2.35
CA GLY A 10 29.82 4.10 0.97
C GLY A 10 28.89 3.08 0.28
N ASP A 11 29.09 1.78 0.52
CA ASP A 11 28.22 0.72 0.00
C ASP A 11 26.82 0.81 0.62
N ILE A 12 26.74 1.16 1.91
CA ILE A 12 25.47 1.38 2.61
C ILE A 12 24.76 2.60 2.04
N ALA A 13 25.45 3.72 1.83
CA ALA A 13 24.86 4.92 1.24
C ALA A 13 24.37 4.68 -0.21
N ALA A 14 25.11 3.92 -1.01
CA ALA A 14 24.71 3.54 -2.36
C ALA A 14 23.46 2.64 -2.35
N LEU A 15 23.42 1.64 -1.47
CA LEU A 15 22.25 0.76 -1.30
C LEU A 15 21.02 1.55 -0.83
N LEU A 16 21.18 2.47 0.13
CA LEU A 16 20.09 3.30 0.61
C LEU A 16 19.57 4.24 -0.48
N ASN A 17 20.44 4.78 -1.33
CA ASN A 17 20.05 5.63 -2.47
C ASN A 17 19.35 4.81 -3.58
N GLU A 18 19.75 3.55 -3.79
CA GLU A 18 19.06 2.61 -4.68
C GLU A 18 17.65 2.26 -4.15
N LEU A 19 17.50 2.14 -2.83
CA LEU A 19 16.21 1.92 -2.16
C LEU A 19 15.35 3.20 -2.08
N ASP A 20 15.95 4.37 -1.97
CA ASP A 20 15.26 5.68 -1.96
C ASP A 20 14.64 6.00 -3.34
N GLY A 21 15.18 5.41 -4.40
CA GLY A 21 14.61 5.40 -5.75
C GLY A 21 13.69 4.20 -6.04
N CYS A 22 13.53 3.27 -5.10
CA CYS A 22 12.49 2.26 -5.16
C CYS A 22 11.19 2.94 -4.75
N GLU A 23 10.60 3.65 -5.70
CA GLU A 23 9.18 3.95 -5.67
C GLU A 23 8.47 2.60 -5.54
N THR A 24 8.18 2.17 -4.31
CA THR A 24 7.01 1.34 -4.06
C THR A 24 5.78 2.22 -4.27
N GLU A 25 5.67 2.76 -5.49
CA GLU A 25 4.45 3.19 -6.14
C GLU A 25 3.49 2.01 -6.06
N GLY A 26 2.55 2.09 -5.11
CA GLY A 26 1.51 1.07 -4.90
C GLY A 26 1.65 0.19 -3.65
N ALA A 27 2.38 0.62 -2.61
CA ALA A 27 2.38 -0.12 -1.34
C ALA A 27 1.12 0.19 -0.52
N ASP A 28 0.18 -0.75 -0.50
CA ASP A 28 -0.76 -0.85 0.61
C ASP A 28 0.04 -0.95 1.91
N TRP A 29 -0.06 0.04 2.80
CA TRP A 29 0.77 0.15 4.00
C TRP A 29 -0.08 -0.05 5.26
N VAL A 30 0.44 -0.81 6.23
CA VAL A 30 -0.12 -0.86 7.59
C VAL A 30 0.85 -0.18 8.54
N SER A 31 0.42 0.91 9.16
CA SER A 31 1.24 1.64 10.13
C SER A 31 1.27 0.93 11.50
N ASP A 32 2.23 1.31 12.35
CA ASP A 32 2.38 0.76 13.70
C ASP A 32 1.15 0.96 14.59
N ASN A 33 0.30 1.96 14.26
CA ASN A 33 -0.94 2.22 14.99
C ASN A 33 -2.13 1.37 14.45
N GLY A 34 -1.91 0.54 13.43
CA GLY A 34 -2.93 -0.28 12.78
C GLY A 34 -3.69 0.40 11.64
N GLU A 35 -3.28 1.59 11.21
CA GLU A 35 -3.86 2.29 10.06
C GLU A 35 -3.47 1.61 8.74
N LEU A 36 -4.46 1.28 7.91
CA LEU A 36 -4.28 0.76 6.56
C LEU A 36 -4.42 1.90 5.54
N THR A 37 -3.36 2.19 4.80
CA THR A 37 -3.34 3.13 3.69
C THR A 37 -3.33 2.36 2.37
N LEU A 38 -4.34 2.57 1.53
CA LEU A 38 -4.40 2.07 0.15
C LEU A 38 -4.11 3.24 -0.80
N ALA A 39 -3.10 3.11 -1.66
CA ALA A 39 -2.62 4.21 -2.49
C ALA A 39 -2.28 3.77 -3.92
N GLY A 40 -2.12 4.75 -4.80
CA GLY A 40 -1.71 4.54 -6.19
C GLY A 40 -2.87 4.25 -7.14
N ASP A 41 -2.50 3.78 -8.32
CA ASP A 41 -3.39 3.65 -9.47
C ASP A 41 -4.55 2.69 -9.24
N TRP A 42 -4.38 1.69 -8.37
CA TRP A 42 -5.47 0.77 -8.03
C TRP A 42 -6.71 1.52 -7.53
N LEU A 43 -6.53 2.51 -6.65
CA LEU A 43 -7.64 3.28 -6.11
C LEU A 43 -8.32 4.12 -7.21
N THR A 44 -7.54 4.70 -8.12
CA THR A 44 -8.07 5.44 -9.29
C THR A 44 -8.80 4.53 -10.27
N GLN A 45 -8.22 3.37 -10.60
CA GLN A 45 -8.77 2.39 -11.54
C GLN A 45 -10.01 1.67 -11.00
N SER A 46 -10.11 1.52 -9.67
CA SER A 46 -11.30 0.93 -9.02
C SER A 46 -12.57 1.76 -9.23
N GLY A 47 -12.43 3.03 -9.61
CA GLY A 47 -13.54 3.97 -9.71
C GLY A 47 -14.16 4.36 -8.35
N LEU A 48 -13.58 3.90 -7.23
CA LEU A 48 -14.11 4.15 -5.88
C LEU A 48 -13.90 5.60 -5.40
N LEU A 49 -12.99 6.35 -6.03
CA LEU A 49 -12.73 7.74 -5.70
C LEU A 49 -13.99 8.61 -5.81
N GLY A 50 -14.25 9.41 -4.78
CA GLY A 50 -15.37 10.36 -4.76
C GLY A 50 -16.75 9.75 -4.48
N GLN A 51 -16.82 8.44 -4.20
CA GLN A 51 -18.07 7.77 -3.82
C GLN A 51 -18.17 7.58 -2.30
N SER A 52 -19.39 7.48 -1.77
CA SER A 52 -19.61 6.88 -0.45
C SER A 52 -19.17 5.42 -0.50
N LEU A 53 -18.43 4.97 0.51
CA LEU A 53 -17.87 3.61 0.56
C LEU A 53 -18.46 2.81 1.72
N ILE A 54 -18.70 1.54 1.46
CA ILE A 54 -19.00 0.53 2.49
C ILE A 54 -17.72 -0.27 2.72
N ILE A 55 -17.29 -0.33 3.99
CA ILE A 55 -16.12 -1.09 4.43
C ILE A 55 -16.61 -2.22 5.33
N GLU A 56 -16.34 -3.46 4.92
CA GLU A 56 -16.63 -4.66 5.71
C GLU A 56 -15.31 -5.30 6.14
N VAL A 57 -15.17 -5.57 7.44
CA VAL A 57 -13.97 -6.17 8.03
C VAL A 57 -14.31 -7.56 8.56
N LEU A 58 -13.61 -8.57 8.04
CA LEU A 58 -13.69 -9.96 8.47
C LEU A 58 -12.26 -10.47 8.79
N PRO A 59 -12.13 -11.56 9.57
CA PRO A 59 -10.82 -12.17 9.79
C PRO A 59 -10.11 -12.47 8.46
N GLY A 60 -8.96 -11.83 8.24
CA GLY A 60 -8.14 -11.98 7.03
C GLY A 60 -8.70 -11.34 5.75
N ARG A 61 -9.74 -10.51 5.82
CA ARG A 61 -10.32 -9.85 4.64
C ARG A 61 -10.95 -8.50 4.96
N ILE A 62 -10.60 -7.49 4.17
CA ILE A 62 -11.31 -6.21 4.12
C ILE A 62 -11.95 -6.10 2.73
N THR A 63 -13.25 -5.84 2.69
CA THR A 63 -13.99 -5.58 1.46
C THR A 63 -14.34 -4.09 1.40
N ILE A 64 -13.94 -3.42 0.32
CA ILE A 64 -14.31 -2.03 0.04
C ILE A 64 -15.19 -2.05 -1.20
N ARG A 65 -16.39 -1.47 -1.11
CA ARG A 65 -17.30 -1.32 -2.24
C ARG A 65 -17.94 0.06 -2.23
N ALA A 66 -18.29 0.57 -3.40
CA ALA A 66 -19.15 1.74 -3.50
C ALA A 66 -20.49 1.45 -2.84
N GLU A 67 -21.02 2.44 -2.12
CA GLU A 67 -22.39 2.43 -1.66
C GLU A 67 -23.29 2.49 -2.89
N VAL A 68 -23.95 1.38 -3.22
CA VAL A 68 -25.01 1.40 -4.22
C VAL A 68 -26.19 2.12 -3.58
N GLY A 69 -26.24 3.44 -3.77
CA GLY A 69 -27.45 4.20 -3.54
C GLY A 69 -28.56 3.49 -4.29
N ASN A 70 -29.66 3.18 -3.60
CA ASN A 70 -30.81 2.51 -4.19
C ASN A 70 -31.21 3.32 -5.44
N MET A 71 -30.79 2.89 -6.64
CA MET A 71 -31.38 3.36 -7.88
C MET A 71 -32.79 2.81 -7.87
N LEU A 72 -33.67 3.50 -7.16
CA LEU A 72 -35.10 3.43 -7.36
C LEU A 72 -35.31 4.01 -8.77
N ALA A 73 -35.32 3.12 -9.74
CA ALA A 73 -35.99 3.36 -11.02
C ALA A 73 -37.51 3.27 -10.80
#